data_AF-A0A955R927-F1
#
_entry.id   AF-A0A955R927-F1
#
_cell.length_a   1.000
_cell.length_b   1.000
_cell.length_c   1.000
_cell.angle_alpha   90.00
_cell.angle_beta   90.00
_cell.angle_gamma   90.00
#
_symmetry.space_group_name_H-M   'P 1'
#
loop_
_entity.id
_entity.type
_entity.pdbx_description
1 polymer ?
#
loop_
_entity_poly.entity_id
_entity_poly.type
_entity_poly.pdbx_seq_one_letter_code
_entity_poly.pdbx_strand_id
1 'polypeptide(L)' 'MGKKLFVGGLSWNTSDQGLHEAFSQFGEVTDAKVITDR' A
#
# COMPACT_ATOMS: atom_id res chain seq x y z
N MET A 1 -6.17 -10.42 -15.08
CA MET A 1 -6.90 -10.53 -13.80
C MET A 1 -6.04 -9.87 -12.72
N GLY A 2 -6.18 -8.57 -12.48
CA GLY A 2 -5.39 -7.88 -11.45
C GLY A 2 -5.96 -8.15 -10.05
N LYS A 3 -5.13 -8.61 -9.11
CA LYS A 3 -5.53 -8.82 -7.72
C LYS A 3 -5.32 -7.50 -6.97
N LYS A 4 -6.41 -6.84 -6.56
CA LYS A 4 -6.34 -5.68 -5.66
C LYS A 4 -6.30 -6.17 -4.22
N LEU A 5 -5.33 -5.70 -3.45
CA LEU A 5 -5.18 -6.01 -2.03
C LEU A 5 -5.56 -4.78 -1.21
N PHE A 6 -6.38 -4.98 -0.18
CA PHE A 6 -6.73 -3.95 0.78
C PHE A 6 -5.91 -4.20 2.05
N VAL A 7 -5.16 -3.19 2.47
CA VAL A 7 -4.33 -3.25 3.67
C VAL A 7 -4.89 -2.27 4.68
N GLY A 8 -5.48 -2.80 5.76
CA GLY A 8 -5.98 -2.02 6.89
C GLY A 8 -4.97 -2.02 8.04
N GLY A 9 -5.15 -1.11 9.00
CA GLY A 9 -4.28 -1.01 10.19
C GLY A 9 -2.91 -0.38 9.91
N LEU A 10 -2.79 0.35 8.80
CA LEU A 10 -1.60 1.15 8.52
C LEU A 10 -1.53 2.33 9.50
N SER A 11 -0.32 2.64 9.96
CA SER A 11 -0.08 3.80 10.80
C SER A 11 -0.46 5.10 10.07
N TRP A 12 -0.88 6.12 10.80
CA TRP A 12 -1.16 7.45 10.24
C TRP A 12 0.05 8.09 9.53
N ASN A 13 1.26 7.66 9.89
CA ASN A 13 2.51 8.09 9.28
C ASN A 13 2.91 7.24 8.06
N THR A 14 2.10 6.26 7.67
CA THR A 14 2.37 5.45 6.47
C THR A 14 1.99 6.27 5.24
N SER A 15 2.93 6.43 4.32
CA SER A 15 2.75 7.03 3.01
C SER A 15 2.63 5.97 1.91
N ASP A 16 2.09 6.37 0.75
CA ASP A 16 1.99 5.53 -0.45
C ASP A 16 3.34 4.92 -0.84
N GLN A 17 4.41 5.73 -0.82
CA GLN A 17 5.76 5.27 -1.11
C GLN A 17 6.25 4.23 -0.10
N GLY A 18 6.06 4.47 1.20
CA GLY A 18 6.46 3.51 2.23
C GLY A 18 5.71 2.19 2.14
N LEU A 19 4.43 2.24 1.75
CA LEU A 19 3.62 1.05 1.47
C LEU A 19 4.13 0.33 0.22
N HIS A 20 4.42 1.07 -0.86
CA HIS A 20 4.96 0.51 -2.10
C HIS A 20 6.28 -0.21 -1.85
N GLU A 21 7.25 0.46 -1.22
CA GLU A 21 8.57 -0.10 -0.91
C GLU A 21 8.46 -1.34 0.00
N ALA A 22 7.60 -1.27 1.02
CA ALA A 22 7.38 -2.41 1.92
C ALA A 22 6.80 -3.63 1.19
N PHE A 23 5.91 -3.44 0.22
CA PHE A 23 5.30 -4.54 -0.54
C PHE A 23 6.10 -4.96 -1.77
N SER A 24 6.98 -4.10 -2.29
CA SER A 24 7.85 -4.34 -3.44
C SER A 24 8.80 -5.53 -3.22
N GLN A 25 9.19 -5.79 -1.97
CA GLN A 25 10.00 -6.97 -1.62
C GLN A 25 9.24 -8.31 -1.81
N PHE A 26 7.91 -8.29 -1.74
CA PHE A 26 7.06 -9.48 -1.86
C PHE A 26 6.57 -9.71 -3.29
N GLY A 27 6.71 -8.72 -4.18
CA GLY A 27 6.33 -8.83 -5.58
C GLY A 27 6.16 -7.46 -6.25
N GLU A 28 5.80 -7.48 -7.53
CA GLU A 28 5.56 -6.26 -8.29
C GLU A 28 4.30 -5.54 -7.78
N VAL A 29 4.48 -4.34 -7.22
CA VAL A 29 3.38 -3.47 -6.79
C VAL A 29 3.06 -2.50 -7.92
N THR A 30 1.92 -2.72 -8.58
CA THR A 30 1.46 -1.87 -9.69
C THR A 30 0.96 -0.51 -9.24
N ASP A 31 0.27 -0.45 -8.09
CA ASP A 31 -0.28 0.77 -7.51
C ASP A 31 -0.42 0.60 -5.99
N ALA A 32 0.04 1.59 -5.23
CA ALA A 32 -0.09 1.64 -3.78
C ALA A 32 -0.62 3.01 -3.38
N LYS A 33 -1.76 3.03 -2.68
CA LYS A 33 -2.38 4.27 -2.24
C LYS A 33 -2.86 4.14 -0.81
N VAL A 34 -2.35 5.02 0.06
CA VAL A 34 -2.84 5.14 1.42
C VAL A 34 -4.10 6.00 1.40
N ILE A 35 -5.23 5.41 1.77
CA ILE A 35 -6.50 6.12 1.91
C ILE A 35 -6.67 6.45 3.39
N THR A 36 -6.57 7.73 3.72
CA THR A 36 -6.92 8.26 5.04
C THR A 36 -8.24 9.02 4.90
N ASP A 37 -9.24 8.60 5.66
CA ASP A 37 -10.51 9.33 5.81
C ASP A 37 -10.21 10.56 6.69
N ARG A 38 -10.52 11.76 6.20
CA ARG A 38 -10.32 13.02 6.92
C ARG A 38 -11.65 13.56 7.42
#